data_AF-A0A8K0DHV5-F1
#
_entry.id   AF-A0A8K0DHV5-F1
#
_cell.length_a   1.000
_cell.length_b   1.000
_cell.length_c   1.000
_cell.angle_alpha   90.00
_cell.angle_beta   90.00
_cell.angle_gamma   90.00
#
_symmetry.space_group_name_H-M   'P 1'
#
loop_
_entity.id
_entity.type
_entity.pdbx_description
1 polymer ?
#
loop_
_entity_poly.entity_id
_entity_poly.type
_entity_poly.pdbx_seq_one_letter_code
_entity_poly.pdbx_strand_id
1 'polypeptide(L)'
;MNKDKTCQFTIANVPYDASPQSNQSLDWTIGKDVPTATYFVRAYAYDSAGEEVAFGQTTDAKKTMNLFEIQGISGRHISLEIASICFFAFSVVSLFGFFLVEKRKNRRLTNN
;
A
#
# COMPACT_ATOMS: atom_id res chain seq x y z
N MET A 1 -8.61 -18.26 19.41
CA MET A 1 -7.97 -17.30 18.48
C MET A 1 -8.92 -16.29 17.80
N ASN A 2 -10.13 -16.03 18.32
CA ASN A 2 -11.16 -15.28 17.57
C ASN A 2 -11.29 -13.77 17.92
N LYS A 3 -10.30 -13.18 18.60
CA LYS A 3 -10.34 -11.77 19.06
C LYS A 3 -9.18 -10.91 18.56
N ASP A 4 -8.28 -11.49 17.77
CA ASP A 4 -7.20 -10.71 17.18
C ASP A 4 -7.75 -9.95 15.97
N LYS A 5 -7.73 -8.61 16.05
CA LYS A 5 -8.24 -7.72 15.00
C LYS A 5 -7.17 -7.32 13.98
N THR A 6 -5.99 -7.92 14.06
CA THR A 6 -4.88 -7.58 13.16
C THR A 6 -4.99 -8.35 11.85
N CYS A 7 -4.75 -7.67 10.73
CA CYS A 7 -4.65 -8.31 9.41
C CYS A 7 -3.32 -9.08 9.34
N GLN A 8 -3.39 -10.35 8.98
CA GLN A 8 -2.21 -11.22 8.92
C GLN A 8 -1.78 -11.44 7.47
N PHE A 9 -0.48 -11.37 7.24
CA PHE A 9 0.15 -11.69 5.96
C PHE A 9 1.17 -12.79 6.19
N THR A 10 1.13 -13.83 5.36
CA THR A 10 2.10 -14.92 5.46
C THR A 10 3.42 -14.46 4.84
N ILE A 11 4.47 -14.38 5.66
CA ILE A 11 5.82 -14.03 5.22
C ILE A 11 6.51 -15.25 4.59
N ALA A 12 6.50 -16.37 5.30
CA ALA A 12 6.98 -17.67 4.81
C ALA A 12 6.37 -18.82 5.61
N ASN A 13 6.42 -20.01 5.01
CA ASN A 13 6.12 -21.29 5.66
C ASN A 13 7.26 -22.25 5.32
N VAL A 14 8.15 -22.51 6.26
CA VAL A 14 9.37 -23.29 6.06
C VAL A 14 9.51 -24.36 7.14
N PRO A 15 10.09 -25.54 6.83
CA PRO A 15 10.42 -26.52 7.84
C PRO A 15 11.38 -25.96 8.89
N TYR A 16 11.20 -26.37 10.14
CA TYR A 16 12.14 -26.05 11.20
C TYR A 16 13.48 -26.76 10.97
N ASP A 17 14.59 -26.03 11.03
CA ASP A 17 15.94 -26.59 10.97
C ASP A 17 16.48 -26.69 12.40
N ALA A 18 16.70 -27.92 12.87
CA ALA A 18 17.21 -28.19 14.22
C ALA A 18 18.75 -28.11 14.31
N SER A 19 19.43 -27.69 13.24
CA SER A 19 20.89 -27.61 13.21
C SER A 19 21.43 -26.60 14.25
N PRO A 20 22.43 -26.98 15.07
CA PRO A 20 22.93 -26.18 16.19
C PRO A 20 23.67 -24.88 15.81
N GLN A 21 23.92 -24.64 14.51
CA GLN A 21 24.48 -23.37 14.00
C GLN A 21 23.42 -22.43 13.39
N SER A 22 22.14 -22.81 13.38
CA SER A 22 21.11 -22.11 12.59
C SER A 22 20.46 -20.95 13.36
N ASN A 23 21.12 -19.79 13.39
CA ASN A 23 20.34 -18.54 13.46
C ASN A 23 19.58 -18.42 12.14
N GLN A 24 18.32 -18.87 12.13
CA GLN A 24 17.48 -18.81 10.94
C GLN A 24 17.13 -17.35 10.64
N SER A 25 17.78 -16.79 9.63
CA SER A 25 17.40 -15.50 9.03
C SER A 25 16.61 -15.78 7.76
N LEU A 26 15.55 -15.01 7.55
CA LEU A 26 14.71 -15.09 6.37
C LEU A 26 14.60 -13.70 5.75
N ASP A 27 15.03 -13.58 4.50
CA ASP A 27 14.80 -12.37 3.72
C ASP A 27 13.40 -12.41 3.12
N TRP A 28 12.59 -11.40 3.45
CA TRP A 28 11.25 -11.24 2.90
C TRP A 28 11.19 -10.05 1.97
N THR A 29 10.85 -10.30 0.71
CA THR A 29 10.53 -9.24 -0.24
C THR A 29 9.07 -8.84 -0.09
N ILE A 30 8.83 -7.59 0.25
CA ILE A 30 7.47 -7.05 0.46
C ILE A 30 6.71 -7.07 -0.87
N GLY A 31 5.58 -7.77 -0.89
CA GLY A 31 4.68 -7.85 -2.03
C GLY A 31 3.97 -6.53 -2.33
N LYS A 32 3.54 -6.34 -3.59
CA LYS A 32 2.79 -5.13 -4.02
C LYS A 32 1.39 -5.04 -3.39
N ASP A 33 0.87 -6.17 -2.93
CA ASP A 33 -0.41 -6.33 -2.26
C ASP A 33 -0.38 -5.94 -0.78
N VAL A 34 0.81 -5.72 -0.20
CA VAL A 34 0.97 -5.27 1.18
C VAL A 34 0.68 -3.77 1.28
N PRO A 35 -0.37 -3.35 2.00
CA PRO A 35 -0.76 -1.94 2.08
C PRO A 35 0.15 -1.14 3.01
N THR A 36 0.13 0.19 2.84
CA THR A 36 0.78 1.11 3.78
C THR A 36 0.13 1.02 5.15
N ALA A 37 0.85 0.52 6.14
CA ALA A 37 0.40 0.40 7.52
C ALA A 37 1.57 0.12 8.48
N THR A 38 1.25 0.04 9.77
CA THR A 38 2.17 -0.37 10.83
C THR A 38 2.03 -1.87 11.09
N TYR A 39 3.16 -2.57 11.09
CA TYR A 39 3.26 -4.02 11.19
C TYR A 39 4.14 -4.46 12.36
N PHE A 40 3.97 -5.72 12.75
CA PHE A 40 4.84 -6.47 13.65
C PHE A 40 4.94 -7.91 13.13
N VAL A 41 6.03 -8.61 13.45
CA VAL A 41 6.22 -9.98 12.97
C VAL A 41 5.69 -10.97 14.01
N ARG A 42 5.09 -12.05 13.51
CA ARG A 42 4.71 -13.24 14.28
C ARG A 42 5.31 -14.48 13.64
N ALA A 43 5.85 -15.33 14.49
CA ALA A 43 6.33 -16.66 14.13
C ALA A 43 5.44 -17.68 14.83
N TYR A 44 5.00 -18.68 14.07
CA TYR A 44 4.17 -19.77 14.55
C TYR A 44 4.94 -21.09 14.36
N ALA A 45 4.89 -21.95 15.37
CA ALA A 45 5.41 -23.30 15.29
C ALA A 45 4.22 -24.26 15.19
N TYR A 46 4.25 -25.12 14.18
CA TYR A 46 3.25 -26.15 13.94
C TYR A 46 3.87 -27.52 14.12
N ASP A 47 3.10 -28.47 14.63
CA ASP A 47 3.51 -29.88 14.66
C ASP A 47 3.25 -30.60 13.32
N SER A 48 3.50 -31.91 13.29
CA SER A 48 3.28 -32.74 12.10
C SER A 48 1.80 -32.91 11.71
N ALA A 49 0.87 -32.64 12.62
CA ALA A 49 -0.56 -32.62 12.35
C ALA A 49 -1.04 -31.25 11.85
N GLY A 50 -0.16 -30.23 11.84
CA GLY A 50 -0.49 -28.86 11.47
C GLY A 50 -1.15 -28.08 12.60
N GLU A 51 -1.07 -28.57 13.85
CA GLU A 51 -1.59 -27.86 15.01
C GLU A 51 -0.56 -26.83 15.51
N GLU A 52 -1.03 -25.62 15.83
CA GLU A 52 -0.18 -24.58 16.43
C GLU A 52 0.24 -25.04 17.84
N VAL A 53 1.54 -25.29 18.02
CA VAL A 53 2.09 -25.72 19.32
C VAL A 53 2.79 -24.59 20.07
N ALA A 54 3.22 -23.54 19.36
CA ALA A 54 3.77 -22.34 19.97
C ALA A 54 3.67 -21.14 19.02
N PHE A 55 3.74 -19.93 19.58
CA PHE A 55 3.92 -18.72 18.79
C PHE A 55 4.79 -17.70 19.52
N GLY A 56 5.44 -16.84 18.76
CA GLY A 56 6.18 -15.68 19.22
C GLY A 56 5.82 -14.44 18.40
N GLN A 57 5.95 -13.26 18.99
CA GLN A 57 5.72 -11.99 18.31
C GLN A 57 6.76 -10.95 18.72
N THR A 58 7.08 -10.02 17.83
CA THR A 58 8.08 -8.97 18.11
C THR A 58 7.56 -7.88 19.06
N THR A 59 6.24 -7.73 19.17
CA THR A 59 5.57 -6.64 19.90
C THR A 59 5.07 -7.06 21.29
N ASP A 60 4.81 -6.08 22.15
CA ASP A 60 4.27 -6.30 23.49
C ASP A 60 2.76 -6.61 23.48
N ALA A 61 2.21 -7.02 24.62
CA ALA A 61 0.79 -7.36 24.74
C ALA A 61 -0.16 -6.20 24.36
N LYS A 62 0.27 -4.94 24.54
CA LYS A 62 -0.50 -3.75 24.16
C LYS A 62 -0.24 -3.30 22.72
N LYS A 63 0.69 -3.95 21.99
CA LYS A 63 1.07 -3.63 20.61
C LYS A 63 1.55 -2.20 20.42
N THR A 64 2.49 -1.77 21.26
CA THR A 64 3.05 -0.41 21.31
C THR A 64 4.55 -0.35 21.04
N MET A 65 5.27 -1.46 21.17
CA MET A 65 6.72 -1.52 20.97
C MET A 65 7.10 -2.42 19.78
N ASN A 66 8.29 -2.16 19.20
CA ASN A 66 8.89 -2.94 18.10
C ASN A 66 7.97 -3.11 16.87
N LEU A 67 7.29 -2.02 16.52
CA LEU A 67 6.50 -1.90 15.32
C LEU A 67 7.36 -1.30 14.20
N PHE A 68 7.06 -1.64 12.95
CA PHE A 68 7.70 -1.06 11.77
C PHE A 68 6.65 -0.66 10.75
N GLU A 69 6.96 0.34 9.92
CA GLU A 69 6.05 0.84 8.89
C GLU A 69 6.46 0.29 7.53
N ILE A 70 5.48 -0.23 6.79
CA ILE A 70 5.65 -0.56 5.38
C ILE A 70 4.97 0.54 4.58
N GLN A 71 5.67 1.11 3.61
CA GLN A 71 5.08 1.96 2.59
C GLN A 71 4.71 1.10 1.38
N GLY A 72 3.41 0.82 1.22
CA GLY A 72 2.90 0.06 0.09
C GLY A 72 3.07 0.83 -1.22
N ILE A 73 3.26 0.08 -2.31
CA ILE A 73 3.34 0.66 -3.65
C ILE A 73 1.91 0.95 -4.11
N SER A 74 1.37 2.09 -3.71
CA SER A 74 0.11 2.58 -4.28
C SER A 74 0.41 3.25 -5.62
N GLY A 75 -0.36 2.95 -6.68
CA GLY A 75 -0.25 3.63 -7.97
C GLY A 75 -0.55 5.15 -7.92
N ARG A 76 -0.91 5.68 -6.74
CA ARG A 76 -1.14 7.09 -6.46
C ARG A 76 0.19 7.77 -6.10
N HIS A 77 1.07 7.91 -7.08
CA HIS A 77 2.22 8.79 -6.94
C HIS A 77 1.76 10.26 -6.89
N ILE A 78 2.37 11.07 -6.02
CA ILE A 78 2.11 12.52 -5.92
C ILE A 78 2.29 13.21 -7.29
N SER A 79 3.22 12.72 -8.12
CA SER A 79 3.42 13.21 -9.49
C SER A 79 2.20 13.05 -10.38
N LEU A 80 1.46 11.95 -10.25
CA LEU A 80 0.24 11.68 -11.02
C LEU A 80 -0.89 12.61 -10.58
N GLU A 81 -0.99 12.89 -9.28
CA GLU A 81 -1.96 13.83 -8.74
C GLU A 81 -1.71 15.25 -9.26
N ILE A 82 -0.47 15.71 -9.21
CA ILE A 82 -0.08 17.03 -9.77
C ILE A 82 -0.35 17.10 -11.28
N ALA A 83 0.04 16.07 -12.04
CA ALA A 83 -0.20 16.03 -13.48
C ALA A 83 -1.70 16.11 -13.81
N SER A 84 -2.54 15.39 -13.07
CA SER A 84 -3.99 15.41 -13.26
C SER A 84 -4.61 16.80 -13.07
N ILE A 85 -4.17 17.54 -12.05
CA ILE A 85 -4.64 18.91 -11.77
C ILE A 85 -4.26 19.85 -12.91
N CYS A 86 -3.02 19.77 -13.41
CA CYS A 86 -2.58 20.59 -14.53
C CYS A 86 -3.38 20.29 -15.82
N PHE A 87 -3.58 19.01 -16.16
CA PHE A 87 -4.36 18.63 -17.34
C PHE A 87 -5.84 19.02 -17.22
N PHE A 88 -6.43 18.86 -16.05
CA PHE A 88 -7.80 19.30 -15.77
C PHE A 88 -7.95 20.81 -15.96
N ALA A 89 -7.07 21.61 -15.34
CA ALA A 89 -7.10 23.05 -15.46
C ALA A 89 -6.91 23.51 -16.92
N PHE A 90 -5.97 22.90 -17.65
CA PHE A 90 -5.74 23.20 -19.07
C PHE A 90 -6.97 22.87 -19.92
N SER A 91 -7.62 21.73 -19.69
CA SER A 91 -8.83 21.34 -20.41
C SER A 91 -9.98 22.31 -20.18
N VAL A 92 -10.20 22.76 -18.95
CA VAL A 92 -11.27 23.72 -18.63
C VAL A 92 -10.97 25.08 -19.26
N VAL A 93 -9.74 25.59 -19.10
CA VAL A 93 -9.35 26.90 -19.66
C VAL A 93 -9.43 26.91 -21.18
N SER A 94 -8.95 25.85 -21.84
CA SER A 94 -9.04 25.74 -23.31
C SER A 94 -10.49 25.70 -23.79
N LEU A 95 -11.37 24.93 -23.13
CA LEU A 95 -12.79 24.87 -23.47
C LEU A 95 -13.47 26.25 -23.36
N PHE A 96 -13.25 26.97 -22.25
CA PHE A 96 -13.78 28.33 -22.09
C PHE A 96 -13.17 29.30 -23.11
N GLY A 97 -11.88 29.18 -23.40
CA GLY A 97 -11.20 29.97 -24.43
C GLY A 97 -11.85 29.78 -25.81
N PHE A 98 -12.09 28.54 -26.22
CA PHE A 98 -12.77 28.22 -27.47
C PHE A 98 -14.18 28.81 -27.53
N PHE A 99 -14.99 28.66 -26.48
CA PHE A 99 -16.33 29.25 -26.43
C PHE A 99 -16.33 30.78 -26.54
N LEU A 100 -15.37 31.47 -25.90
CA LEU A 100 -15.26 32.92 -25.99
C LEU A 100 -14.84 33.39 -27.40
N VAL A 101 -13.94 32.65 -28.05
CA VAL A 101 -13.53 32.93 -29.44
C VAL A 101 -14.70 32.73 -30.39
N GLU A 102 -15.43 31.62 -30.25
CA GLU A 102 -16.61 31.33 -31.07
C GLU A 102 -17.70 32.41 -30.92
N LYS A 103 -17.99 32.81 -29.67
CA LYS A 103 -18.95 33.90 -29.38
C LYS A 103 -18.53 35.23 -30.00
N ARG A 104 -17.23 35.56 -29.99
CA ARG A 104 -16.71 36.77 -30.64
C ARG A 104 -16.82 36.69 -32.17
N LYS A 105 -16.58 35.52 -32.75
CA LYS A 105 -16.68 35.30 -34.20
C LYS A 105 -18.12 35.46 -34.68
N ASN A 106 -19.09 34.88 -33.96
CA ASN A 106 -20.52 35.02 -34.27
C ASN A 106 -21.01 36.48 -34.15
N ARG A 107 -20.55 37.23 -33.14
CA ARG A 107 -20.87 38.67 -33.02
C ARG A 107 -20.29 39.54 -34.13
N ARG A 108 -19.10 39.22 -34.65
CA ARG A 108 -18.51 39.95 -35.78
C ARG A 108 -19.23 39.66 -37.09
N LEU A 109 -19.74 38.44 -37.27
CA LEU A 109 -20.51 38.03 -38.45
C LEU A 109 -21.90 38.69 -38.52
N THR A 110 -22.53 39.00 -37.38
CA THR A 110 -23.83 39.68 -37.34
C THR A 110 -23.76 41.21 -37.48
N ASN A 111 -22.57 41.81 -37.38
CA ASN A 111 -22.36 43.26 -37.43
C ASN A 111 -21.74 43.75 -38.76
N ASN A 112 -21.58 42.85 -39.74
CA ASN A 112 -21.22 43.15 -41.14
C ASN A 112 -22.43 42.88 -42.04
#